data_AF-A0A527E8M6-F1
#
_entry.id   AF-A0A527E8M6-F1
#
_cell.length_a   1.000
_cell.length_b   1.000
_cell.length_c   1.000
_cell.angle_alpha   90.00
_cell.angle_beta   90.00
_cell.angle_gamma   90.00
#
_symmetry.space_group_name_H-M   'P 1'
#
loop_
_entity.id
_entity.type
_entity.pdbx_description
1 polymer ?
#
loop_
_entity_poly.entity_id
_entity_poly.type
_entity_poly.pdbx_seq_one_letter_code
_entity_poly.pdbx_strand_id
1 'polypeptide(L)'
;MNSLIVPLVSVSISIMAFALFAYYGVYRYVKRNLLLHMNLNDNQIRMSLDSYVFGKSIPNRIKLLYIAFEFCIPAVAVLFGVCAFEAHRIDMVVLLGLVTVFGLMAAFGGLYKMIKTNQEPAPFA
;
A
#
# COMPACT_ATOMS: atom_id res chain seq x y z
N MET A 1 -33.74 -3.02 0.35
CA MET A 1 -32.44 -2.65 0.96
C MET A 1 -31.37 -3.44 0.22
N ASN A 2 -30.46 -2.78 -0.51
CA ASN A 2 -29.50 -3.46 -1.40
C ASN A 2 -28.71 -4.51 -0.63
N SER A 3 -28.94 -5.79 -0.93
CA SER A 3 -28.33 -6.95 -0.28
C SER A 3 -26.80 -6.98 -0.39
N LEU A 4 -26.24 -6.17 -1.29
CA LEU A 4 -24.82 -6.02 -1.55
C LEU A 4 -24.09 -5.06 -0.58
N ILE A 5 -24.81 -4.20 0.16
CA ILE A 5 -24.18 -3.22 1.06
C ILE A 5 -23.45 -3.90 2.23
N VAL A 6 -24.09 -4.90 2.84
CA VAL A 6 -23.53 -5.63 3.99
C VAL A 6 -22.23 -6.38 3.64
N PRO A 7 -22.17 -7.19 2.57
CA PRO A 7 -20.92 -7.83 2.17
C PRO A 7 -19.85 -6.82 1.73
N LEU A 8 -20.22 -5.72 1.09
CA LEU A 8 -19.26 -4.68 0.69
C LEU A 8 -18.59 -4.01 1.90
N VAL A 9 -19.38 -3.64 2.92
CA VAL A 9 -18.86 -3.05 4.16
C VAL A 9 -17.94 -4.05 4.86
N SER A 10 -18.33 -5.32 4.93
CA SER A 10 -17.50 -6.37 5.52
C SER A 10 -16.16 -6.55 4.79
N VAL A 11 -16.18 -6.64 3.46
CA VAL A 11 -14.96 -6.77 2.64
C VAL A 11 -14.07 -5.54 2.78
N SER A 12 -14.65 -4.34 2.77
CA SER A 12 -13.91 -3.09 2.96
C SER A 12 -13.21 -3.05 4.31
N ILE A 13 -13.90 -3.45 5.39
CA ILE A 13 -13.32 -3.53 6.74
C ILE A 13 -12.18 -4.56 6.77
N SER A 14 -12.34 -5.72 6.14
CA SER A 14 -11.29 -6.75 6.07
C SER A 14 -10.05 -6.25 5.33
N ILE A 15 -10.22 -5.54 4.21
CA ILE A 15 -9.11 -4.95 3.46
C ILE A 15 -8.41 -3.87 4.29
N MET A 16 -9.16 -3.01 4.98
CA MET A 16 -8.58 -1.97 5.85
C MET A 16 -7.83 -2.56 7.05
N ALA A 17 -8.37 -3.62 7.67
CA ALA A 17 -7.72 -4.33 8.76
C ALA A 17 -6.41 -4.99 8.30
N PHE A 18 -6.42 -5.63 7.12
CA PHE A 18 -5.21 -6.20 6.52
C PHE A 18 -4.19 -5.11 6.16
N ALA A 19 -4.63 -3.99 5.57
CA ALA A 19 -3.76 -2.87 5.23
C ALA A 19 -3.06 -2.30 6.48
N LEU A 20 -3.80 -2.11 7.57
CA LEU A 20 -3.25 -1.69 8.85
C LEU A 20 -2.24 -2.69 9.40
N PHE A 21 -2.56 -3.98 9.37
CA PHE A 21 -1.67 -5.04 9.82
C PHE A 21 -0.36 -5.07 9.00
N ALA A 22 -0.47 -5.03 7.68
CA ALA A 22 0.65 -5.03 6.75
C ALA A 22 1.54 -3.79 6.95
N TYR A 23 0.95 -2.59 7.00
CA TYR A 23 1.67 -1.35 7.23
C TYR A 23 2.40 -1.35 8.59
N TYR A 24 1.72 -1.73 9.68
CA TYR A 24 2.35 -1.79 11.00
C TYR A 24 3.45 -2.85 11.08
N GLY A 25 3.28 -3.99 10.41
CA GLY A 25 4.30 -5.03 10.32
C GLY A 25 5.58 -4.52 9.65
N VAL A 26 5.44 -3.84 8.51
CA VAL A 26 6.54 -3.21 7.78
C VAL A 26 7.18 -2.09 8.62
N TYR A 27 6.37 -1.19 9.17
CA TYR A 27 6.84 -0.08 10.02
C TYR A 27 7.66 -0.58 11.21
N ARG A 28 7.14 -1.57 11.95
CA ARG A 28 7.83 -2.15 13.11
C ARG A 28 9.13 -2.83 12.70
N TYR A 29 9.16 -3.50 11.55
CA TYR A 29 10.36 -4.13 11.02
C TYR A 29 11.43 -3.11 10.67
N VAL A 30 11.08 -2.05 9.92
CA VAL A 30 12.02 -0.99 9.53
C VAL A 30 12.52 -0.22 10.76
N LYS A 31 11.63 0.13 11.70
CA LYS A 31 12.00 0.80 12.95
C LYS A 31 12.98 -0.03 13.79
N ARG A 32 12.77 -1.35 13.88
CA ARG A 32 13.64 -2.24 14.67
C ARG A 32 14.98 -2.54 14.02
N ASN A 33 15.03 -2.69 12.70
CA ASN A 33 16.23 -3.21 12.03
C ASN A 33 17.08 -2.14 11.33
N LEU A 34 16.52 -1.00 10.93
CA LEU A 34 17.26 0.06 10.22
C LEU A 34 17.41 1.34 11.01
N LEU A 35 16.38 1.74 11.76
CA LEU A 35 16.30 3.09 12.31
C LEU A 35 16.55 3.19 13.81
N LEU A 36 16.71 2.05 14.48
CA LEU A 36 17.07 2.00 15.90
C LEU A 36 18.43 2.68 16.17
N HIS A 37 19.30 2.78 15.15
CA HIS A 37 20.56 3.50 15.21
C HIS A 37 20.49 4.98 14.76
N MET A 38 19.44 5.41 14.06
CA MET A 38 19.38 6.75 13.44
C MET A 38 18.62 7.81 14.26
N ASN A 39 18.08 7.46 15.43
CA ASN A 39 17.34 8.35 16.33
C ASN A 39 16.32 9.27 15.60
N LEU A 40 15.64 8.74 14.57
CA LEU A 40 14.65 9.48 13.79
C LEU A 40 13.31 9.53 14.54
N ASN A 41 12.63 10.67 14.44
CA ASN A 41 11.28 10.82 14.98
C ASN A 41 10.29 9.96 14.18
N ASP A 42 9.26 9.41 14.82
CA ASP A 42 8.26 8.52 14.20
C ASP A 42 7.64 9.12 12.93
N ASN A 43 7.46 10.44 12.87
CA ASN A 43 6.93 11.13 11.69
C ASN A 43 7.90 11.08 10.49
N GLN A 44 9.21 11.21 10.75
CA GLN A 44 10.24 11.10 9.71
C GLN A 44 10.35 9.66 9.22
N ILE A 45 10.24 8.67 10.12
CA ILE A 45 10.23 7.24 9.77
C ILE A 45 9.06 6.94 8.82
N ARG A 46 7.88 7.50 9.07
CA ARG A 46 6.70 7.30 8.20
C ARG A 46 6.88 7.91 6.81
N MET A 47 7.40 9.13 6.71
CA MET A 47 7.62 9.79 5.41
C MET A 47 8.70 9.11 4.55
N SER A 48 9.68 8.49 5.20
CA SER A 48 10.81 7.84 4.53
C SER A 48 10.64 6.33 4.37
N LEU A 49 9.51 5.76 4.82
CA LEU A 49 9.27 4.33 4.84
C LEU A 49 9.41 3.69 3.45
N ASP A 50 8.88 4.36 2.41
CA ASP A 50 9.03 3.95 1.01
C ASP A 50 10.49 3.75 0.61
N SER A 51 11.35 4.71 0.97
CA SER A 51 12.77 4.65 0.64
C SER A 51 13.47 3.47 1.32
N TYR A 52 13.09 3.18 2.56
CA TYR A 52 13.73 2.13 3.35
C TYR A 52 13.26 0.73 2.95
N VAL A 53 11.97 0.55 2.69
CA VAL A 53 11.40 -0.75 2.33
C VAL A 53 12.01 -1.29 1.04
N PHE A 54 12.23 -0.43 0.05
CA PHE A 54 12.84 -0.84 -1.22
C PHE A 54 14.37 -0.91 -1.18
N GLY A 55 15.00 -0.72 -0.02
CA GLY A 55 16.43 -0.91 0.18
C GLY A 55 16.90 -2.36 0.01
N LYS A 56 18.17 -2.56 -0.36
CA LYS A 56 18.75 -3.90 -0.57
C LYS A 56 18.78 -4.77 0.71
N SER A 57 18.82 -4.17 1.89
CA SER A 57 18.93 -4.86 3.18
C SER A 57 17.61 -5.40 3.74
N ILE A 58 16.45 -5.04 3.16
CA ILE A 58 15.14 -5.51 3.62
C ILE A 58 14.80 -6.88 3.00
N PRO A 59 14.34 -7.87 3.78
CA PRO A 59 13.90 -9.16 3.26
C PRO A 59 12.73 -9.02 2.29
N ASN A 60 12.74 -9.81 1.21
CA ASN A 60 11.67 -9.79 0.20
C ASN A 60 10.26 -10.04 0.77
N ARG A 61 10.13 -10.79 1.88
CA ARG A 61 8.85 -10.99 2.57
C ARG A 61 8.24 -9.67 3.08
N ILE A 62 9.07 -8.74 3.56
CA ILE A 62 8.62 -7.43 4.06
C ILE A 62 8.28 -6.50 2.88
N LYS A 63 9.06 -6.57 1.79
CA LYS A 63 8.76 -5.85 0.53
C LYS A 63 7.43 -6.28 -0.06
N LEU A 64 7.19 -7.59 -0.13
CA LEU A 64 5.92 -8.18 -0.59
C LEU A 64 4.75 -7.75 0.29
N LEU A 65 4.94 -7.70 1.61
CA LEU A 65 3.91 -7.24 2.54
C LEU A 65 3.57 -5.75 2.32
N TYR A 66 4.58 -4.93 2.02
CA TYR A 66 4.39 -3.52 1.71
C TYR A 66 3.67 -3.30 0.38
N ILE A 67 4.05 -4.06 -0.65
CA ILE A 67 3.38 -4.04 -1.96
C ILE A 67 1.92 -4.51 -1.81
N ALA A 68 1.67 -5.57 -1.03
CA ALA A 68 0.31 -6.04 -0.74
C ALA A 68 -0.52 -4.96 -0.02
N PHE A 69 0.08 -4.17 0.87
CA PHE A 69 -0.54 -2.99 1.45
C PHE A 69 -0.86 -1.92 0.40
N GLU A 70 0.08 -1.58 -0.50
CA GLU A 70 -0.16 -0.61 -1.56
C GLU A 70 -1.32 -1.03 -2.48
N PHE A 71 -1.47 -2.32 -2.76
CA PHE A 71 -2.58 -2.86 -3.55
C PHE A 71 -3.94 -2.83 -2.82
N CYS A 72 -3.98 -2.67 -1.51
CA CYS A 72 -5.24 -2.53 -0.77
C CYS A 72 -5.98 -1.23 -1.15
N ILE A 73 -5.24 -0.16 -1.44
CA ILE A 73 -5.81 1.14 -1.82
C ILE A 73 -6.62 1.06 -3.12
N PRO A 74 -6.07 0.60 -4.26
CA PRO A 74 -6.86 0.42 -5.47
C PRO A 74 -7.92 -0.66 -5.33
N ALA A 75 -7.72 -1.71 -4.53
CA ALA A 75 -8.74 -2.74 -4.31
C ALA A 75 -10.02 -2.17 -3.65
N VAL A 76 -9.87 -1.34 -2.61
CA VAL A 76 -11.00 -0.64 -1.98
C VAL A 76 -11.62 0.34 -2.97
N ALA A 77 -10.82 1.10 -3.72
CA ALA A 77 -11.33 2.06 -4.69
C ALA A 77 -12.14 1.38 -5.83
N VAL A 78 -11.73 0.21 -6.30
CA VAL A 78 -12.51 -0.55 -7.30
C VAL A 78 -13.83 -1.04 -6.72
N LEU A 79 -13.83 -1.57 -5.48
CA LEU A 79 -15.05 -2.06 -4.83
C LEU A 79 -16.08 -0.94 -4.64
N PHE A 80 -15.65 0.24 -4.17
CA PHE A 80 -16.51 1.40 -4.07
C PHE A 80 -16.94 1.92 -5.46
N GLY A 81 -16.08 1.83 -6.47
CA GLY A 81 -16.36 2.20 -7.86
C GLY A 81 -17.52 1.41 -8.46
N VAL A 82 -17.50 0.09 -8.30
CA VAL A 82 -18.58 -0.80 -8.77
C VAL A 82 -19.92 -0.42 -8.12
N CYS A 83 -19.93 -0.15 -6.81
CA CYS A 83 -21.15 0.25 -6.11
C CYS A 83 -21.64 1.66 -6.48
N ALA A 84 -20.74 2.62 -6.74
CA ALA A 84 -21.13 3.95 -7.22
C ALA A 84 -21.75 3.91 -8.62
N PHE A 85 -21.27 2.99 -9.47
CA PHE A 85 -21.81 2.75 -10.81
C PHE A 85 -23.22 2.15 -10.75
N GLU A 86 -23.43 1.14 -9.90
CA GLU A 86 -24.76 0.56 -9.65
C GLU A 86 -25.76 1.57 -9.07
N ALA A 87 -25.28 2.55 -8.30
CA ALA A 87 -26.12 3.60 -7.71
C ALA A 87 -26.40 4.80 -8.64
N HIS A 88 -25.95 4.78 -9.90
CA HIS A 88 -26.06 5.89 -10.87
C HIS A 88 -25.50 7.24 -10.35
N ARG A 89 -24.50 7.22 -9.46
CA ARG A 89 -23.89 8.42 -8.87
C ARG A 89 -22.59 8.75 -9.60
N ILE A 90 -22.72 9.35 -10.78
CA ILE A 90 -21.62 9.67 -11.71
C ILE A 90 -20.50 10.48 -11.04
N ASP A 91 -20.84 11.42 -10.15
CA ASP A 91 -19.86 12.25 -9.42
C ASP A 91 -18.93 11.41 -8.51
N MET A 92 -19.46 10.35 -7.89
CA MET A 92 -18.66 9.46 -7.06
C MET A 92 -17.81 8.50 -7.90
N VAL A 93 -18.30 8.08 -9.07
CA VAL A 93 -17.54 7.23 -10.01
C VAL A 93 -16.28 7.93 -10.50
N VAL A 94 -16.35 9.23 -10.82
CA VAL A 94 -15.18 10.01 -11.27
C VAL A 94 -14.15 10.16 -10.16
N LEU A 95 -14.59 10.47 -8.93
CA LEU A 95 -13.70 10.56 -7.77
C LEU A 95 -13.02 9.21 -7.48
N LEU A 96 -13.77 8.11 -7.60
CA LEU A 96 -13.26 6.75 -7.41
C LEU A 96 -12.28 6.34 -8.50
N GLY A 97 -12.55 6.69 -9.76
CA GLY A 97 -11.62 6.49 -10.87
C GLY A 97 -10.28 7.19 -10.62
N LEU A 98 -10.31 8.45 -10.18
CA LEU A 98 -9.10 9.21 -9.83
C LEU A 98 -8.31 8.55 -8.69
N VAL A 99 -8.97 8.18 -7.59
CA VAL A 99 -8.30 7.50 -6.45
C VAL A 99 -7.69 6.17 -6.87
N THR A 100 -8.36 5.42 -7.75
CA THR A 100 -7.87 4.14 -8.27
C THR A 100 -6.62 4.34 -9.12
N VAL A 101 -6.60 5.36 -10.00
CA VAL A 101 -5.44 5.69 -10.84
C VAL A 101 -4.24 6.10 -9.97
N PHE A 102 -4.43 6.96 -8.96
CA PHE A 102 -3.37 7.33 -8.03
C PHE A 102 -2.86 6.13 -7.20
N GLY A 103 -3.77 5.26 -6.73
CA GLY A 103 -3.40 4.03 -6.01
C GLY A 103 -2.62 3.05 -6.88
N LEU A 104 -3.00 2.87 -8.14
CA LEU A 104 -2.25 2.07 -9.11
C LEU A 104 -0.88 2.68 -9.41
N MET A 105 -0.79 4.00 -9.60
CA MET A 105 0.50 4.68 -9.79
C MET A 105 1.45 4.46 -8.60
N ALA A 106 0.94 4.52 -7.36
CA ALA A 106 1.73 4.23 -6.18
C ALA A 106 2.22 2.76 -6.17
N ALA A 107 1.32 1.80 -6.39
CA ALA A 107 1.66 0.37 -6.41
C ALA A 107 2.65 0.00 -7.52
N PHE A 108 2.46 0.54 -8.74
CA PHE A 108 3.41 0.35 -9.85
C PHE A 108 4.75 1.04 -9.57
N GLY A 109 4.75 2.21 -8.92
CA GLY A 109 5.96 2.89 -8.48
C GLY A 109 6.76 2.04 -7.47
N GLY A 110 6.08 1.43 -6.50
CA GLY A 110 6.67 0.49 -5.55
C GLY A 110 7.23 -0.76 -6.23
N LEU A 111 6.45 -1.37 -7.13
CA LEU A 111 6.87 -2.55 -7.89
C LEU A 111 8.10 -2.27 -8.77
N TYR A 112 8.10 -1.14 -9.49
CA TYR A 112 9.22 -0.72 -10.34
C TYR A 112 10.49 -0.50 -9.52
N LYS A 113 10.40 0.18 -8.37
CA LYS A 113 11.54 0.33 -7.45
C LYS A 113 12.05 -1.03 -6.97
N MET A 114 11.18 -1.98 -6.64
CA MET A 114 11.60 -3.32 -6.24
C MET A 114 12.37 -4.06 -7.35
N ILE A 115 11.88 -3.99 -8.60
CA ILE A 115 12.54 -4.61 -9.76
C ILE A 115 13.92 -3.96 -9.99
N LYS A 116 13.98 -2.63 -9.98
CA LYS A 116 15.23 -1.89 -10.18
C LYS A 116 16.27 -2.22 -9.11
N THR A 117 15.90 -2.23 -7.83
CA THR A 117 16.85 -2.54 -6.74
C THR A 117 17.41 -3.97 -6.83
N ASN A 118 16.64 -4.91 -7.39
CA ASN A 118 17.08 -6.29 -7.61
C ASN A 118 17.96 -6.46 -8.87
N GLN A 119 17.95 -5.50 -9.79
CA GLN A 119 18.75 -5.53 -11.03
C GLN A 119 20.08 -4.77 -10.92
N GLU A 120 20.20 -3.79 -10.02
CA GLU A 120 21.49 -3.10 -9.81
C GLU A 120 22.47 -4.03 -9.08
N PRO A 121 23.69 -4.26 -9.60
CA PRO A 121 24.73 -4.96 -8.86
C PRO A 121 25.04 -4.22 -7.55
N ALA A 122 25.49 -4.93 -6.52
CA ALA A 122 25.93 -4.30 -5.27
C ALA A 122 26.98 -3.21 -5.61
N PRO A 123 26.93 -2.01 -4.99
CA PRO A 123 27.92 -0.95 -5.28
C PRO A 123 29.36 -1.32 -4.91
N PHE A 124 29.59 -2.52 -4.37
CA PHE A 124 30.89 -3.04 -3.99
C PHE A 124 30.89 -4.56 -4.24
N ALA A 125 31.35 -4.96 -5.43
CA ALA A 125 31.82 -6.31 -5.73
C ALA A 125 33.16 -6.16 -6.45
#